data_AF-A0A6D2L1A4-F1
#
_entry.id   AF-A0A6D2L1A4-F1
#
_cell.length_a   1.000
_cell.length_b   1.000
_cell.length_c   1.000
_cell.angle_alpha   90.00
_cell.angle_beta   90.00
_cell.angle_gamma   90.00
#
_symmetry.space_group_name_H-M   'P 1'
#
loop_
_entity.id
_entity.type
_entity.pdbx_description
1 polymer ?
#
loop_
_entity_poly.entity_id
_entity_poly.type
_entity_poly.pdbx_seq_one_letter_code
_entity_poly.pdbx_strand_id
1 'polypeptide(L)'
;MANDALAETGEGGSSNKEVGGSSSIKCPMLTSSNYTFWSIRMKALLKVNKAWDVIDTGSMDGDKNDMAIALLFQSIPETLVLRFGELTSAKKVWLAIQTVHVGRIECRKPGCRH
;
A
#
# COMPACT_ATOMS: atom_id res chain seq x y z
N MET A 1 60.67 -27.48 -19.91
CA MET A 1 60.67 -26.14 -19.31
C MET A 1 59.31 -25.55 -19.63
N ALA A 2 58.36 -25.62 -18.69
CA ALA A 2 58.08 -24.57 -17.69
C ALA A 2 57.62 -23.28 -18.40
N ASN A 3 56.48 -22.65 -18.10
CA ASN A 3 55.45 -22.84 -17.09
C ASN A 3 54.29 -21.87 -17.44
N ASP A 4 53.13 -22.23 -16.89
CA ASP A 4 51.89 -21.47 -16.69
C ASP A 4 52.02 -19.94 -16.56
N ALA A 5 51.09 -19.22 -17.19
CA ALA A 5 50.68 -17.88 -16.78
C ALA A 5 49.18 -17.67 -17.11
N LEU A 6 48.35 -18.10 -16.16
CA LEU A 6 47.11 -17.45 -15.72
C LEU A 6 47.10 -15.91 -15.93
N ALA A 7 45.96 -15.37 -16.37
CA ALA A 7 45.29 -14.29 -15.64
C ALA A 7 43.86 -14.10 -16.18
N GLU A 8 42.90 -14.61 -15.40
CA GLU A 8 41.50 -14.26 -15.43
C GLU A 8 41.33 -12.74 -15.28
N THR A 9 40.46 -12.14 -16.09
CA THR A 9 39.92 -10.81 -15.77
C THR A 9 38.64 -11.02 -14.96
N GLY A 10 38.84 -11.16 -13.66
CA GLY A 10 37.79 -11.05 -12.66
C GLY A 10 37.43 -9.59 -12.39
N GLU A 11 36.15 -9.43 -12.05
CA GLU A 11 35.53 -8.43 -11.19
C GLU A 11 35.47 -6.96 -11.61
N GLY A 12 34.28 -6.39 -11.43
CA GLY A 12 34.05 -4.98 -11.58
C GLY A 12 32.69 -4.49 -11.07
N GLY A 13 32.25 -4.99 -9.91
CA GLY A 13 31.42 -4.21 -8.98
C GLY A 13 29.94 -4.01 -9.31
N SER A 14 29.12 -4.96 -8.87
CA SER A 14 27.74 -4.66 -8.45
C SER A 14 27.81 -3.72 -7.25
N SER A 15 27.74 -2.40 -7.50
CA SER A 15 27.67 -1.39 -6.45
C SER A 15 26.29 -1.42 -5.80
N ASN A 16 26.08 -2.35 -4.88
CA ASN A 16 25.03 -2.23 -3.88
C ASN A 16 25.42 -1.04 -2.97
N LYS A 17 24.86 0.13 -3.26
CA LYS A 17 24.86 1.25 -2.32
C LYS A 17 23.89 0.93 -1.19
N GLU A 18 24.43 0.32 -0.14
CA GLU A 18 23.85 0.39 1.19
C GLU A 18 24.02 1.84 1.69
N VAL A 19 22.96 2.63 1.55
CA VAL A 19 22.82 3.92 2.21
C VAL A 19 22.11 3.69 3.54
N GLY A 20 22.87 3.83 4.62
CA GLY A 20 22.32 3.97 5.96
C GLY A 20 21.61 5.32 6.13
N GLY A 21 20.71 5.38 7.11
CA GLY A 21 20.29 6.65 7.71
C GLY A 21 18.95 7.21 7.24
N SER A 22 17.88 6.44 7.44
CA SER A 22 16.59 6.94 7.94
C SER A 22 15.77 5.70 8.26
N SER A 23 15.15 5.65 9.44
CA SER A 23 14.01 4.77 9.66
C SER A 23 12.86 5.27 8.79
N SER A 24 13.03 5.21 7.46
CA SER A 24 11.98 5.35 6.48
C SER A 24 11.12 4.15 6.77
N ILE A 25 10.00 4.39 7.44
CA ILE A 25 8.94 3.41 7.63
C ILE A 25 8.50 3.08 6.20
N LYS A 26 9.20 2.14 5.57
CA LYS A 26 8.85 1.58 4.27
C LYS A 26 7.50 0.95 4.51
N CYS A 27 6.47 1.65 4.07
CA CYS A 27 5.13 1.11 4.04
C CYS A 27 5.22 -0.11 3.13
N PRO A 28 5.04 -1.34 3.64
CA PRO A 28 5.11 -2.52 2.80
C PRO A 28 3.99 -2.39 1.76
N MET A 29 4.36 -2.53 0.50
CA MET A 29 3.42 -2.44 -0.61
C MET A 29 2.34 -3.50 -0.42
N LEU A 30 1.07 -3.12 -0.58
CA LEU A 30 -0.04 -4.06 -0.51
C LEU A 30 0.18 -5.19 -1.52
N THR A 31 0.19 -6.42 -1.02
CA THR A 31 0.21 -7.63 -1.84
C THR A 31 -0.99 -8.50 -1.45
N SER A 32 -1.46 -9.31 -2.40
CA SER A 32 -2.63 -10.19 -2.21
C SER A 32 -2.53 -11.09 -0.96
N SER A 33 -1.32 -11.48 -0.56
CA SER A 33 -1.06 -12.39 0.56
C SER A 33 -0.86 -11.69 1.91
N ASN A 34 -0.80 -10.35 1.95
CA ASN A 34 -0.49 -9.59 3.16
C ASN A 34 -1.61 -8.63 3.58
N TYR A 35 -2.80 -8.71 2.98
CA TYR A 35 -3.91 -7.80 3.23
C TYR A 35 -4.27 -7.62 4.72
N THR A 36 -4.23 -8.69 5.54
CA THR A 36 -4.49 -8.61 6.98
C THR A 36 -3.47 -7.73 7.70
N PHE A 37 -2.18 -7.92 7.44
CA PHE A 37 -1.13 -7.09 8.06
C PHE A 37 -1.14 -5.66 7.52
N TRP A 38 -1.36 -5.51 6.23
CA TRP A 38 -1.50 -4.20 5.60
C TRP A 38 -2.67 -3.41 6.21
N SER A 39 -3.85 -4.03 6.33
CA SER A 39 -5.04 -3.34 6.87
C SER A 39 -4.87 -2.92 8.32
N ILE A 40 -4.20 -3.72 9.16
CA ILE A 40 -3.88 -3.37 10.54
C ILE A 40 -2.92 -2.17 10.59
N ARG A 41 -1.81 -2.23 9.84
CA ARG A 41 -0.84 -1.13 9.78
C ARG A 41 -1.46 0.15 9.24
N MET A 42 -2.28 0.03 8.21
CA MET A 42 -2.89 1.17 7.57
C MET A 42 -3.94 1.85 8.46
N LYS A 43 -4.75 1.05 9.14
CA LYS A 43 -5.67 1.54 10.17
C LYS A 43 -4.93 2.25 11.29
N ALA A 44 -3.78 1.74 11.73
CA ALA A 44 -2.95 2.41 12.73
C ALA A 44 -2.40 3.76 12.23
N LEU A 45 -1.89 3.80 11.00
CA LEU A 45 -1.35 5.02 10.39
C LEU A 45 -2.41 6.11 10.23
N LEU A 46 -3.60 5.75 9.74
CA LEU A 46 -4.73 6.66 9.59
C LEU A 46 -5.26 7.18 10.93
N LYS A 47 -5.21 6.36 11.99
CA LYS A 47 -5.57 6.79 13.35
C LYS A 47 -4.58 7.80 13.92
N VAL A 48 -3.27 7.61 13.73
CA VAL A 48 -2.25 8.58 14.14
C VAL A 48 -2.45 9.93 13.45
N ASN A 49 -2.86 9.90 12.18
CA ASN A 49 -3.16 11.09 11.40
C ASN A 49 -4.56 11.66 11.62
N LYS A 50 -5.37 11.11 12.55
CA LYS A 50 -6.77 11.49 12.79
C LYS A 50 -7.65 11.49 11.54
N ALA A 51 -7.27 10.74 10.52
CA ALA A 51 -7.96 10.65 9.23
C ALA A 51 -8.86 9.40 9.13
N TRP A 52 -8.73 8.46 10.09
CA TRP A 52 -9.55 7.25 10.15
C TRP A 52 -11.05 7.54 10.28
N ASP A 53 -11.44 8.62 10.96
CA ASP A 53 -12.84 9.01 11.14
C ASP A 53 -13.58 9.20 9.82
N VAL A 54 -12.92 9.69 8.76
CA VAL A 54 -13.51 9.85 7.42
C VAL A 54 -13.89 8.49 6.81
N ILE A 55 -13.10 7.46 7.06
CA ILE A 55 -13.36 6.11 6.55
C ILE A 55 -14.44 5.42 7.38
N ASP A 56 -14.36 5.54 8.72
CA ASP A 56 -15.24 4.87 9.66
C ASP A 56 -16.65 5.51 9.63
N THR A 57 -16.72 6.79 10.00
CA THR A 57 -17.98 7.53 10.14
C THR A 57 -18.47 8.13 8.83
N GLY A 58 -17.63 8.21 7.79
CA GLY A 58 -17.99 8.91 6.56
C GLY A 58 -17.98 10.43 6.70
N SER A 59 -17.19 10.96 7.63
CA SER A 59 -17.04 12.41 7.85
C SER A 59 -16.73 13.15 6.53
N MET A 60 -17.34 14.32 6.33
CA MET A 60 -17.14 15.17 5.15
C MET A 60 -15.96 16.16 5.31
N ASP A 61 -15.05 15.89 6.23
CA ASP A 61 -13.83 16.66 6.40
C ASP A 61 -12.90 16.43 5.19
N GLY A 62 -12.89 17.38 4.26
CA GLY A 62 -12.14 17.31 3.00
C GLY A 62 -10.64 17.15 3.23
N ASP A 63 -10.06 17.90 4.16
CA ASP A 63 -8.62 17.86 4.45
C ASP A 63 -8.20 16.47 4.97
N LYS A 64 -8.99 15.89 5.87
CA LYS A 64 -8.74 14.52 6.37
C LYS A 64 -9.01 13.47 5.31
N ASN A 65 -9.99 13.69 4.43
CA ASN A 65 -10.28 12.79 3.33
C ASN A 65 -9.11 12.70 2.36
N ASP A 66 -8.58 13.84 1.95
CA ASP A 66 -7.46 13.91 1.00
C ASP A 66 -6.19 13.32 1.63
N MET A 67 -5.95 13.59 2.91
CA MET A 67 -4.87 12.96 3.66
C MET A 67 -5.01 11.43 3.71
N ALA A 68 -6.22 10.91 3.98
CA ALA A 68 -6.47 9.48 3.98
C ALA A 68 -6.27 8.85 2.59
N ILE A 69 -6.73 9.50 1.52
CA ILE A 69 -6.52 9.05 0.13
C ILE A 69 -5.03 9.01 -0.21
N ALA A 70 -4.28 10.07 0.12
CA ALA A 70 -2.84 10.14 -0.13
C ALA A 70 -2.09 8.99 0.57
N LEU A 71 -2.42 8.73 1.84
CA LEU A 71 -1.85 7.60 2.58
C LEU A 71 -2.21 6.27 1.90
N LEU A 72 -3.49 6.09 1.51
CA LEU A 72 -3.96 4.87 0.84
C LEU A 72 -3.18 4.60 -0.43
N PHE A 73 -3.06 5.60 -1.30
CA PHE A 73 -2.33 5.49 -2.56
C PHE A 73 -0.83 5.27 -2.36
N GLN A 74 -0.22 5.81 -1.31
CA GLN A 74 1.18 5.53 -0.98
C GLN A 74 1.44 4.06 -0.60
N SER A 75 0.42 3.35 -0.14
CA SER A 75 0.54 1.99 0.42
C SER A 75 0.03 0.88 -0.50
N ILE A 76 -0.51 1.22 -1.68
CA ILE A 76 -1.01 0.26 -2.67
C ILE A 76 -0.19 0.32 -3.97
N PRO A 77 -0.15 -0.75 -4.77
CA PRO A 77 0.48 -0.72 -6.08
C PRO A 77 -0.24 0.22 -7.05
N GLU A 78 0.51 0.80 -7.98
CA GLU A 78 0.03 1.77 -8.98
C GLU A 78 -1.16 1.24 -9.80
N THR A 79 -1.19 -0.06 -10.06
CA THR A 79 -2.32 -0.72 -10.75
C THR A 79 -3.65 -0.54 -10.01
N LEU A 80 -3.64 -0.47 -8.68
CA LEU A 80 -4.83 -0.18 -7.87
C LEU A 80 -5.08 1.32 -7.74
N VAL A 81 -4.03 2.15 -7.74
CA VAL A 81 -4.18 3.62 -7.78
C VAL A 81 -4.91 4.04 -9.05
N LEU A 82 -4.53 3.52 -10.23
CA LEU A 82 -5.22 3.83 -11.48
C LEU A 82 -6.69 3.43 -11.46
N ARG A 83 -7.03 2.32 -10.79
CA ARG A 83 -8.41 1.83 -10.67
C ARG A 83 -9.26 2.63 -9.68
N PHE A 84 -8.64 3.15 -8.63
CA PHE A 84 -9.34 3.84 -7.54
C PHE A 84 -9.13 5.36 -7.54
N GLY A 85 -8.32 5.89 -8.46
CA GLY A 85 -8.00 7.32 -8.55
C GLY A 85 -9.19 8.20 -8.87
N GLU A 86 -10.24 7.64 -9.48
CA GLU A 86 -11.52 8.34 -9.72
C GLU A 86 -12.35 8.49 -8.44
N LEU A 87 -12.00 7.77 -7.35
CA LEU A 87 -12.74 7.82 -6.10
C LEU A 87 -12.24 8.98 -5.25
N THR A 88 -13.07 10.02 -5.14
CA THR A 88 -12.82 11.20 -4.30
C THR A 88 -13.06 10.97 -2.81
N SER A 89 -13.37 9.73 -2.39
CA SER A 89 -13.68 9.42 -0.99
C SER A 89 -12.77 8.31 -0.48
N ALA A 90 -12.04 8.62 0.60
CA ALA A 90 -11.16 7.67 1.29
C ALA A 90 -11.90 6.39 1.70
N LYS A 91 -13.16 6.53 2.13
CA LYS A 91 -14.02 5.40 2.47
C LYS A 91 -14.26 4.48 1.27
N LYS A 92 -14.54 5.06 0.10
CA LYS A 92 -14.75 4.29 -1.14
C LYS A 92 -13.46 3.59 -1.57
N VAL A 93 -12.32 4.30 -1.53
CA VAL A 93 -11.01 3.72 -1.84
C VAL A 93 -10.70 2.55 -0.91
N TRP A 94 -10.86 2.75 0.40
CA TRP A 94 -10.66 1.70 1.40
C TRP A 94 -11.53 0.48 1.10
N LEU A 95 -12.84 0.65 0.95
CA LEU A 95 -13.79 -0.43 0.65
C LEU A 95 -13.46 -1.15 -0.66
N ALA A 96 -13.04 -0.42 -1.69
CA ALA A 96 -12.67 -1.02 -2.97
C ALA A 96 -11.41 -1.89 -2.84
N ILE A 97 -10.41 -1.45 -2.06
CA ILE A 97 -9.24 -2.26 -1.72
C ILE A 97 -9.67 -3.53 -0.95
N GLN A 98 -10.56 -3.39 0.04
CA GLN A 98 -11.10 -4.54 0.77
C GLN A 98 -11.84 -5.50 -0.18
N THR A 99 -12.62 -4.99 -1.11
CA THR A 99 -13.42 -5.80 -2.05
C THR A 99 -12.54 -6.62 -2.98
N VAL A 100 -11.44 -6.06 -3.48
CA VAL A 100 -10.49 -6.77 -4.36
C VAL A 100 -9.77 -7.89 -3.62
N HIS A 101 -9.47 -7.72 -2.33
CA HIS A 101 -8.67 -8.68 -1.55
C HIS A 101 -9.52 -9.65 -0.71
N VAL A 102 -10.72 -9.23 -0.32
CA VAL A 102 -11.70 -9.95 0.51
C VAL A 102 -12.98 -10.14 -0.30
N GLY A 103 -12.87 -10.58 -1.55
CA GLY A 103 -13.98 -10.72 -2.50
C GLY A 103 -15.09 -11.71 -2.11
N ARG A 104 -15.42 -11.90 -0.83
CA ARG A 104 -16.43 -12.88 -0.39
C ARG A 104 -17.15 -12.68 0.94
N ILE A 105 -17.05 -11.56 1.66
CA ILE A 105 -17.90 -11.33 2.85
C ILE A 105 -18.29 -9.86 2.98
N GLU A 106 -19.28 -9.43 2.19
CA GLU A 106 -20.49 -8.78 2.71
C GLU A 106 -21.47 -8.55 1.54
N CYS A 107 -22.29 -9.57 1.27
CA CYS A 107 -23.60 -9.33 0.68
C CYS A 107 -24.44 -8.57 1.72
N ARG A 108 -24.34 -7.25 1.77
CA ARG A 108 -25.33 -6.43 2.49
C ARG A 108 -25.78 -5.27 1.62
N LYS A 109 -26.61 -5.62 0.64
CA LYS A 109 -27.69 -4.72 0.23
C LYS A 109 -28.91 -5.04 1.11
N PRO A 110 -29.33 -4.16 2.03
CA PRO A 110 -30.69 -4.22 2.54
C PRO A 110 -31.58 -3.63 1.44
N GLY A 111 -32.17 -4.48 0.61
CA GLY A 111 -33.01 -3.98 -0.49
C GLY A 111 -33.57 -4.99 -1.48
N CYS A 112 -33.46 -6.29 -1.25
CA CYS A 112 -34.25 -7.25 -2.02
C CYS A 112 -35.69 -7.27 -1.48
N ARG A 113 -36.58 -6.50 -2.12
CA ARG A 113 -38.02 -6.80 -2.13
C ARG A 113 -38.28 -7.57 -3.42
N HIS A 114 -38.71 -8.82 -3.27
CA HIS A 114 -39.48 -9.53 -4.30
C HIS A 114 -40.94 -9.06 -4.19
#